data_AF-A0A7C2Z658-F1
#
_entry.id   AF-A0A7C2Z658-F1
#
_cell.length_a   1.000
_cell.length_b   1.000
_cell.length_c   1.000
_cell.angle_alpha   90.00
_cell.angle_beta   90.00
_cell.angle_gamma   90.00
#
_symmetry.space_group_name_H-M   'P 1'
#
loop_
_entity.id
_entity.type
_entity.pdbx_description
1 polymer ?
#
loop_
_entity_poly.entity_id
_entity_poly.type
_entity_poly.pdbx_seq_one_letter_code
_entity_poly.pdbx_strand_id
1 'polypeptide(L)'
;MSKPPTHPTLPLWNGGGFEGAFKNGLWTVSKEMDKWRWRVWVIVLVAENLVLLTVWGIARWRQSGVTAVERGKQVAERLGCFTCHGQGGLRGITFAKKPRFDCPPWDGGTAMMYVHDESEIAEWILDGAPKALRETASYQQEQKERLVRMPAYRGLLSEEELRDLIAYWKAVAEWQMPPNDPKAAKGYEVAKASGCFSCHGPLGRGSPPNPGSFKGYIPAWDSADFEELVRDEAELEQWILDGVSERFRNNPAAQFFLRRAPIKMPAYRNYLSREELEALKAYIRWLRQRTGSSSDGSEKKLSGGDGR
;
A
#
# COMPACT_ATOMS: atom_id res chain seq x y z
N MET A 1 64.69 2.50 4.95
CA MET A 1 64.99 3.94 5.09
C MET A 1 63.68 4.71 5.03
N SER A 2 63.15 5.10 6.19
CA SER A 2 62.00 5.99 6.31
C SER A 2 62.10 6.64 7.69
N LYS A 3 62.33 7.96 7.71
CA LYS A 3 62.43 8.77 8.94
C LYS A 3 61.03 8.89 9.57
N PRO A 4 60.90 8.80 10.90
CA PRO A 4 59.65 9.16 11.58
C PRO A 4 59.52 10.70 11.67
N PRO A 5 58.29 11.25 11.64
CA PRO A 5 58.05 12.67 11.76
C PRO A 5 58.14 13.15 13.22
N THR A 6 58.67 14.36 13.38
CA THR A 6 58.88 15.10 14.62
C THR A 6 57.58 15.70 15.15
N HIS A 7 57.27 15.47 16.43
CA HIS A 7 56.20 16.17 17.15
C HIS A 7 56.61 17.61 17.52
N PRO A 8 55.74 18.61 17.36
CA PRO A 8 55.98 19.94 17.90
C PRO A 8 55.63 20.00 19.40
N THR A 9 56.55 20.58 20.17
CA THR A 9 56.42 20.93 21.58
C THR A 9 55.44 22.09 21.77
N LEU A 10 54.46 21.91 22.66
CA LEU A 10 53.58 22.99 23.12
C LEU A 10 54.30 23.82 24.20
N PRO A 11 54.17 25.16 24.20
CA PRO A 11 54.72 25.99 25.26
C PRO A 11 53.86 25.88 26.53
N LEU A 12 54.55 25.70 27.66
CA LEU A 12 54.01 25.81 29.02
C LEU A 12 53.42 27.22 29.22
N TRP A 13 52.11 27.30 29.36
CA TRP A 13 51.42 28.53 29.75
C TRP A 13 51.42 28.63 31.28
N ASN A 14 52.11 29.65 31.77
CA ASN A 14 52.25 29.99 33.17
C ASN A 14 50.92 30.49 33.73
N GLY A 15 50.48 29.90 34.83
CA GLY A 15 49.38 30.43 35.63
C GLY A 15 49.75 31.79 36.21
N GLY A 16 48.86 32.77 36.06
CA GLY A 16 49.08 34.08 36.64
C GLY A 16 48.01 35.09 36.26
N GLY A 17 46.95 35.13 37.07
CA GLY A 17 46.16 36.34 37.29
C GLY A 17 45.09 36.64 36.27
N PHE A 18 43.83 36.39 36.63
CA PHE A 18 42.72 37.34 36.41
C PHE A 18 41.55 36.96 37.33
N GLU A 19 41.83 36.88 38.63
CA GLU A 19 40.82 37.11 39.67
C GLU A 19 40.47 38.60 39.63
N GLY A 20 39.31 38.94 39.07
CA GLY A 20 38.83 40.32 39.15
C GLY A 20 38.01 40.84 37.96
N ALA A 21 37.05 40.07 37.45
CA ALA A 21 35.96 40.62 36.63
C ALA A 21 34.69 39.74 36.58
N PHE A 22 34.60 38.72 37.45
CA PHE A 22 33.40 37.88 37.60
C PHE A 22 32.53 38.48 38.71
N LYS A 23 31.71 39.48 38.37
CA LYS A 23 30.44 39.87 39.02
C LYS A 23 30.02 41.21 38.41
N ASN A 24 28.83 41.27 37.84
CA ASN A 24 28.11 42.48 37.39
C ASN A 24 27.99 42.75 35.87
N GLY A 25 28.28 41.80 34.98
CA GLY A 25 28.10 42.00 33.53
C GLY A 25 27.24 40.97 32.78
N LEU A 26 27.09 39.75 33.31
CA LEU A 26 26.53 38.61 32.57
C LEU A 26 25.11 38.20 33.00
N TRP A 27 24.48 38.94 33.94
CA TRP A 27 23.16 38.63 34.49
C TRP A 27 22.08 39.68 34.19
N THR A 28 22.32 40.57 33.22
CA THR A 28 21.36 41.60 32.80
C THR A 28 20.98 41.53 31.32
N VAL A 29 21.57 40.61 30.54
CA VAL A 29 21.22 40.43 29.11
C VAL A 29 20.03 39.46 28.91
N SER A 30 19.52 38.79 29.96
CA SER A 30 18.48 37.76 29.82
C SER A 30 17.10 38.11 30.41
N LYS A 31 16.85 39.35 30.88
CA LYS A 31 15.54 39.74 31.43
C LYS A 31 14.67 40.60 30.51
N GLU A 32 15.25 41.14 29.46
CA GLU A 32 14.55 41.87 28.40
C GLU A 32 14.85 41.16 27.07
N MET A 33 14.53 39.86 26.98
CA MET A 33 14.21 39.33 25.67
C MET A 33 12.95 40.08 25.25
N ASP A 34 13.16 41.15 24.49
CA ASP A 34 12.17 42.16 24.13
C ASP A 34 10.83 41.45 23.93
N LYS A 35 9.81 41.84 24.70
CA LYS A 35 8.49 41.17 24.70
C LYS A 35 7.98 41.02 23.27
N TRP A 36 8.38 41.92 22.37
CA TRP A 36 8.16 41.82 20.94
C TRP A 36 8.87 40.61 20.29
N ARG A 37 10.17 40.42 20.50
CA ARG A 37 10.92 39.25 20.01
C ARG A 37 10.36 37.94 20.56
N TRP A 38 10.00 37.88 21.85
CA TRP A 38 9.34 36.69 22.41
C TRP A 38 7.98 36.41 21.74
N ARG A 39 7.14 37.43 21.55
CA ARG A 39 5.85 37.28 20.84
C ARG A 39 6.04 36.81 19.40
N VAL A 40 7.02 37.35 18.68
CA VAL A 40 7.35 36.92 17.31
C VAL A 40 7.78 35.45 17.31
N TRP A 41 8.67 35.04 18.22
CA TRP A 41 9.08 33.63 18.35
C TRP A 41 7.91 32.70 18.65
N VAL A 42 7.02 33.08 19.57
CA VAL A 42 5.82 32.29 19.88
C VAL A 42 4.90 32.19 18.66
N ILE A 43 4.70 33.28 17.91
CA ILE A 43 3.88 33.27 16.69
C ILE A 43 4.48 32.35 15.62
N VAL A 44 5.80 32.42 15.40
CA VAL A 44 6.49 31.55 14.44
C VAL A 44 6.35 30.08 14.85
N LEU A 45 6.61 29.75 16.11
CA LEU A 45 6.48 28.38 16.61
C LEU A 45 5.05 27.85 16.49
N VAL A 46 4.04 28.67 16.81
CA VAL A 46 2.63 28.30 16.63
C VAL A 46 2.32 28.08 15.15
N ALA A 47 2.77 28.97 14.27
CA ALA A 47 2.57 28.84 12.83
C ALA A 47 3.23 27.56 12.27
N GLU A 48 4.47 27.25 12.67
CA GLU A 48 5.18 26.03 12.29
C GLU A 48 4.43 24.77 12.75
N ASN A 49 3.99 24.73 14.00
CA ASN A 49 3.22 23.60 14.52
C ASN A 49 1.88 23.45 13.80
N LEU A 50 1.18 24.55 13.49
CA LEU A 50 -0.05 24.51 12.70
C LEU A 50 0.19 23.97 11.29
N VAL A 51 1.29 24.38 10.64
CA VAL A 51 1.67 23.86 9.32
C VAL A 51 1.96 22.36 9.40
N LEU A 52 2.75 21.91 10.37
CA LEU A 52 3.06 20.48 10.56
C LEU A 52 1.80 19.65 10.85
N LEU A 53 0.92 20.14 11.72
CA LEU A 53 -0.36 19.47 12.00
C LEU A 53 -1.26 19.41 10.76
N THR A 54 -1.27 20.47 9.95
CA THR A 54 -2.04 20.52 8.71
C THR A 54 -1.48 19.52 7.69
N VAL A 55 -0.17 19.49 7.49
CA VAL A 55 0.51 18.54 6.58
C VAL A 55 0.29 17.10 7.04
N TRP A 56 0.43 16.83 8.33
CA TRP A 56 0.16 15.51 8.91
C TRP A 56 -1.30 15.10 8.75
N GLY A 57 -2.24 16.01 9.01
CA GLY A 57 -3.67 15.78 8.81
C GLY A 57 -4.01 15.46 7.36
N ILE A 58 -3.46 16.20 6.40
CA ILE A 58 -3.63 15.93 4.96
C ILE A 58 -3.02 14.59 4.58
N ALA A 59 -1.80 14.29 5.05
CA ALA A 59 -1.14 13.02 4.77
C ALA A 59 -1.95 11.83 5.30
N ARG A 60 -2.46 11.94 6.54
CA ARG A 60 -3.29 10.90 7.16
C ARG A 60 -4.63 10.74 6.45
N TRP A 61 -5.27 11.83 6.05
CA TRP A 61 -6.50 11.79 5.26
C TRP A 61 -6.31 11.17 3.87
N ARG A 62 -5.13 11.35 3.25
CA ARG A 62 -4.80 10.64 2.00
C ARG A 62 -4.49 9.17 2.22
N GLN A 63 -3.90 8.82 3.36
CA GLN A 63 -3.59 7.42 3.67
C GLN A 63 -4.85 6.59 4.01
N SER A 64 -5.94 7.20 4.48
CA SER A 64 -7.13 6.46 4.89
C SER A 64 -7.85 5.74 3.75
N GLY A 65 -7.67 6.18 2.50
CA GLY A 65 -8.24 5.49 1.33
C GLY A 65 -7.29 4.52 0.63
N VAL A 66 -6.03 4.39 1.08
CA VAL A 66 -5.10 3.39 0.53
C VAL A 66 -5.48 2.02 1.08
N THR A 67 -5.87 1.11 0.19
CA THR A 67 -6.34 -0.23 0.56
C THR A 67 -5.21 -1.15 1.01
N ALA A 68 -5.58 -2.25 1.69
CA ALA A 68 -4.66 -3.35 2.00
C ALA A 68 -4.00 -3.93 0.74
N VAL A 69 -4.73 -3.97 -0.39
CA VAL A 69 -4.22 -4.46 -1.68
C VAL A 69 -3.11 -3.54 -2.22
N GLU A 70 -3.28 -2.21 -2.14
CA GLU A 70 -2.23 -1.28 -2.57
C GLU A 70 -1.02 -1.31 -1.62
N ARG A 71 -1.24 -1.35 -0.30
CA ARG A 71 -0.12 -1.49 0.65
C ARG A 71 0.62 -2.81 0.46
N GLY A 72 -0.09 -3.90 0.21
CA GLY A 72 0.51 -5.20 -0.08
C GLY A 72 1.34 -5.21 -1.35
N LYS A 73 0.89 -4.48 -2.39
CA LYS A 73 1.68 -4.25 -3.60
C LYS A 73 2.98 -3.50 -3.29
N GLN A 74 2.94 -2.46 -2.46
CA GLN A 74 4.14 -1.71 -2.05
C GLN A 74 5.10 -2.60 -1.24
N VAL A 75 4.58 -3.48 -0.38
CA VAL A 75 5.39 -4.48 0.33
C VAL A 75 6.05 -5.44 -0.65
N ALA A 76 5.30 -5.99 -1.61
CA ALA A 76 5.82 -6.88 -2.64
C ALA A 76 6.93 -6.23 -3.48
N GLU A 77 6.76 -4.96 -3.83
CA GLU A 77 7.76 -4.18 -4.57
C GLU A 77 9.02 -3.94 -3.72
N ARG A 78 8.84 -3.49 -2.47
CA ARG A 78 9.93 -3.21 -1.53
C ARG A 78 10.77 -4.44 -1.21
N LEU A 79 10.15 -5.60 -1.12
CA LEU A 79 10.82 -6.88 -0.84
C LEU A 79 11.36 -7.57 -2.10
N GLY A 80 11.14 -7.02 -3.30
CA GLY A 80 11.64 -7.58 -4.55
C GLY A 80 10.89 -8.83 -5.03
N CYS A 81 9.68 -9.07 -4.56
CA CYS A 81 8.87 -10.23 -4.99
C CYS A 81 8.68 -10.24 -6.51
N PHE A 82 8.50 -9.07 -7.11
CA PHE A 82 8.30 -8.90 -8.56
C PHE A 82 9.53 -9.20 -9.41
N THR A 83 10.73 -9.28 -8.82
CA THR A 83 11.93 -9.70 -9.56
C THR A 83 11.79 -11.14 -10.06
N CYS A 84 11.11 -12.00 -9.29
CA CYS A 84 10.89 -13.40 -9.66
C CYS A 84 9.48 -13.68 -10.18
N HIS A 85 8.46 -13.07 -9.59
CA HIS A 85 7.06 -13.27 -9.97
C HIS A 85 6.59 -12.34 -11.12
N GLY A 86 7.48 -11.47 -11.59
CA GLY A 86 7.21 -10.47 -12.63
C GLY A 86 6.52 -9.23 -12.11
N GLN A 87 6.49 -8.20 -12.96
CA GLN A 87 5.87 -6.92 -12.61
C GLN A 87 4.40 -7.14 -12.21
N GLY A 88 4.06 -6.73 -10.99
CA GLY A 88 2.70 -6.89 -10.44
C GLY A 88 2.28 -8.35 -10.19
N GLY A 89 3.21 -9.30 -10.23
CA GLY A 89 2.93 -10.74 -10.09
C GLY A 89 2.40 -11.40 -11.36
N LEU A 90 2.51 -10.75 -12.53
CA LEU A 90 1.85 -11.20 -13.76
C LEU A 90 2.72 -12.11 -14.66
N ARG A 91 4.02 -12.25 -14.36
CA ARG A 91 4.96 -12.98 -15.22
C ARG A 91 6.08 -13.63 -14.44
N GLY A 92 5.97 -14.94 -14.24
CA GLY A 92 7.03 -15.74 -13.64
C GLY A 92 8.36 -15.76 -14.40
N ILE A 93 9.47 -15.99 -13.69
CA ILE A 93 10.74 -16.40 -14.32
C ILE A 93 10.58 -17.83 -14.86
N THR A 94 10.96 -18.03 -16.12
CA THR A 94 10.99 -19.34 -16.77
C THR A 94 12.42 -19.84 -16.99
N PHE A 95 12.60 -21.15 -16.87
CA PHE A 95 13.87 -21.84 -17.11
C PHE A 95 13.70 -22.79 -18.30
N ALA A 96 14.08 -22.33 -19.50
CA ALA A 96 13.85 -23.07 -20.76
C ALA A 96 14.33 -24.54 -20.74
N LYS A 97 15.41 -24.85 -20.02
CA LYS A 97 15.94 -26.22 -19.90
C LYS A 97 15.31 -27.04 -18.76
N LYS A 98 14.61 -26.41 -17.82
CA LYS A 98 13.95 -27.04 -16.67
C LYS A 98 12.64 -26.31 -16.28
N PRO A 99 11.57 -26.38 -17.09
CA PRO A 99 10.32 -25.64 -16.84
C PRO A 99 9.65 -25.95 -15.49
N ARG A 100 9.89 -27.14 -14.92
CA ARG A 100 9.41 -27.50 -13.57
C ARG A 100 9.97 -26.61 -12.44
N PHE A 101 11.01 -25.83 -12.72
CA PHE A 101 11.64 -24.92 -11.76
C PHE A 101 11.23 -23.47 -11.94
N ASP A 102 10.28 -23.20 -12.84
CA ASP A 102 9.75 -21.86 -13.07
C ASP A 102 9.22 -21.27 -11.77
N CYS A 103 9.45 -19.96 -11.60
CA CYS A 103 8.78 -19.20 -10.56
C CYS A 103 7.39 -18.86 -11.12
N PRO A 104 6.28 -19.30 -10.51
CA PRO A 104 4.96 -19.07 -11.10
C PRO A 104 4.54 -17.59 -10.99
N PRO A 105 3.81 -17.05 -11.99
CA PRO A 105 3.03 -15.84 -11.76
C PRO A 105 1.91 -16.10 -10.75
N TRP A 106 1.31 -15.03 -10.24
CA TRP A 106 0.18 -15.11 -9.32
C TRP A 106 -1.16 -15.13 -10.03
N ASP A 107 -1.25 -14.58 -11.24
CA ASP A 107 -2.49 -14.49 -12.02
C ASP A 107 -2.80 -15.78 -12.82
N GLY A 108 -3.96 -15.76 -13.49
CA GLY A 108 -4.37 -16.82 -14.41
C GLY A 108 -4.62 -18.18 -13.77
N GLY A 109 -4.86 -18.22 -12.45
CA GLY A 109 -5.09 -19.46 -11.70
C GLY A 109 -3.83 -20.29 -11.42
N THR A 110 -2.65 -19.85 -11.86
CA THR A 110 -1.38 -20.58 -11.65
C THR A 110 -1.08 -20.76 -10.16
N ALA A 111 -1.34 -19.72 -9.38
CA ALA A 111 -1.27 -19.71 -7.93
C ALA A 111 -2.03 -20.87 -7.26
N MET A 112 -3.21 -21.23 -7.78
CA MET A 112 -4.07 -22.28 -7.23
C MET A 112 -3.48 -23.69 -7.38
N MET A 113 -2.48 -23.88 -8.24
CA MET A 113 -1.77 -25.16 -8.36
C MET A 113 -0.79 -25.40 -7.21
N TYR A 114 -0.38 -24.34 -6.50
CA TYR A 114 0.64 -24.40 -5.45
C TYR A 114 0.11 -24.11 -4.04
N VAL A 115 -1.05 -23.47 -3.96
CA VAL A 115 -1.66 -23.04 -2.71
C VAL A 115 -3.03 -23.71 -2.58
N HIS A 116 -3.17 -24.59 -1.60
CA HIS A 116 -4.39 -25.36 -1.35
C HIS A 116 -5.37 -24.63 -0.43
N ASP A 117 -4.86 -23.83 0.49
CA ASP A 117 -5.68 -23.02 1.38
C ASP A 117 -5.00 -21.69 1.74
N GLU A 118 -5.75 -20.82 2.41
CA GLU A 118 -5.28 -19.48 2.75
C GLU A 118 -4.07 -19.46 3.70
N SER A 119 -3.94 -20.47 4.58
CA SER A 119 -2.84 -20.53 5.54
C SER A 119 -1.50 -20.83 4.84
N GLU A 120 -1.54 -21.61 3.77
CA GLU A 120 -0.34 -21.90 2.96
C GLU A 120 0.24 -20.65 2.30
N ILE A 121 -0.57 -19.64 1.98
CA ILE A 121 -0.08 -18.36 1.41
C ILE A 121 0.93 -17.73 2.37
N ALA A 122 0.62 -17.71 3.67
CA ALA A 122 1.51 -17.16 4.69
C ALA A 122 2.80 -17.99 4.81
N GLU A 123 2.71 -19.32 4.72
CA GLU A 123 3.88 -20.19 4.80
C GLU A 123 4.80 -20.05 3.57
N TRP A 124 4.23 -19.89 2.37
CA TRP A 124 5.01 -19.58 1.17
C TRP A 124 5.79 -18.27 1.31
N ILE A 125 5.18 -17.23 1.89
CA ILE A 125 5.83 -15.93 2.10
C ILE A 125 6.87 -16.03 3.23
N LEU A 126 6.49 -16.56 4.39
CA LEU A 126 7.35 -16.50 5.58
C LEU A 126 8.50 -17.50 5.50
N ASP A 127 8.26 -18.69 4.97
CA ASP A 127 9.18 -19.83 5.05
C ASP A 127 9.65 -20.33 3.68
N GLY A 128 9.19 -19.72 2.59
CA GLY A 128 9.54 -20.10 1.22
C GLY A 128 8.84 -21.36 0.70
N ALA A 129 8.11 -22.08 1.55
CA ALA A 129 7.17 -23.16 1.22
C ALA A 129 6.40 -23.65 2.45
N PRO A 130 5.20 -24.24 2.25
CA PRO A 130 4.44 -24.90 3.30
C PRO A 130 5.26 -25.98 4.03
N LYS A 131 5.08 -26.08 5.34
CA LYS A 131 5.77 -27.04 6.21
C LYS A 131 5.60 -28.47 5.71
N ALA A 132 4.36 -28.86 5.39
CA ALA A 132 4.06 -30.20 4.88
C ALA A 132 4.86 -30.52 3.61
N LEU A 133 4.99 -29.56 2.70
CA LEU A 133 5.77 -29.71 1.47
C LEU A 133 7.28 -29.79 1.76
N ARG A 134 7.79 -28.92 2.64
CA ARG A 134 9.21 -28.88 3.03
C ARG A 134 9.69 -30.18 3.66
N GLU A 135 8.83 -30.92 4.34
CA GLU A 135 9.19 -32.19 5.00
C GLU A 135 9.28 -33.38 4.02
N THR A 136 8.81 -33.21 2.76
CA THR A 136 8.89 -34.29 1.76
C THR A 136 10.29 -34.47 1.19
N ALA A 137 10.72 -35.73 1.02
CA ALA A 137 12.02 -36.07 0.46
C ALA A 137 12.17 -35.59 -1.01
N SER A 138 11.08 -35.64 -1.78
CA SER A 138 11.04 -35.15 -3.16
C SER A 138 11.32 -33.64 -3.23
N TYR A 139 10.62 -32.83 -2.44
CA TYR A 139 10.84 -31.39 -2.40
C TYR A 139 12.27 -31.05 -1.97
N GLN A 140 12.80 -31.71 -0.93
CA GLN A 140 14.17 -31.50 -0.48
C GLN A 140 15.21 -31.81 -1.56
N GLN A 141 14.98 -32.86 -2.36
CA GLN A 141 15.84 -33.18 -3.49
C GLN A 141 15.72 -32.13 -4.60
N GLU A 142 14.52 -31.69 -4.94
CA GLU A 142 14.32 -30.63 -5.93
C GLU A 142 14.99 -29.31 -5.52
N GLN A 143 14.92 -28.94 -4.23
CA GLN A 143 15.56 -27.73 -3.73
C GLN A 143 17.08 -27.75 -3.91
N LYS A 144 17.73 -28.92 -3.76
CA LYS A 144 19.17 -29.07 -4.03
C LYS A 144 19.52 -28.82 -5.49
N GLU A 145 18.61 -29.09 -6.41
CA GLU A 145 18.79 -28.89 -7.86
C GLU A 145 18.34 -27.51 -8.36
N ARG A 146 17.55 -26.77 -7.58
CA ARG A 146 17.02 -25.45 -7.95
C ARG A 146 18.11 -24.38 -7.89
N LEU A 147 18.22 -23.65 -9.00
CA LEU A 147 19.08 -22.47 -9.14
C LEU A 147 18.52 -21.26 -8.38
N VAL A 148 17.20 -21.07 -8.48
CA VAL A 148 16.47 -19.99 -7.79
C VAL A 148 15.47 -20.65 -6.85
N ARG A 149 15.48 -20.22 -5.59
CA ARG A 149 14.57 -20.67 -4.54
C ARG A 149 13.73 -19.50 -4.07
N MET A 150 12.50 -19.78 -3.64
CA MET A 150 11.68 -18.78 -2.98
C MET A 150 12.34 -18.39 -1.65
N PRO A 151 12.67 -17.10 -1.43
CA PRO A 151 13.22 -16.65 -0.16
C PRO A 151 12.19 -16.77 0.98
N ALA A 152 12.69 -16.90 2.20
CA ALA A 152 11.89 -16.82 3.41
C ALA A 152 11.92 -15.38 3.95
N TYR A 153 10.75 -14.76 4.18
CA TYR A 153 10.65 -13.38 4.64
C TYR A 153 10.33 -13.25 6.14
N ARG A 154 10.35 -14.35 6.89
CA ARG A 154 10.16 -14.33 8.35
C ARG A 154 11.18 -13.38 9.00
N GLY A 155 10.68 -12.45 9.81
CA GLY A 155 11.48 -11.42 10.48
C GLY A 155 11.79 -10.18 9.63
N LEU A 156 11.39 -10.15 8.35
CA LEU A 156 11.50 -8.97 7.46
C LEU A 156 10.15 -8.25 7.26
N LEU A 157 9.06 -8.87 7.73
CA LEU A 157 7.69 -8.40 7.61
C LEU A 157 7.10 -8.24 9.01
N SER A 158 6.35 -7.16 9.21
CA SER A 158 5.37 -7.09 10.30
C SER A 158 4.12 -7.92 9.96
N GLU A 159 3.34 -8.27 10.99
CA GLU A 159 2.06 -8.97 10.81
C GLU A 159 1.07 -8.20 9.93
N GLU A 160 1.10 -6.88 9.97
CA GLU A 160 0.25 -6.04 9.10
C GLU A 160 0.69 -6.11 7.65
N GLU A 161 1.99 -6.00 7.39
CA GLU A 161 2.54 -6.11 6.03
C GLU A 161 2.29 -7.49 5.43
N LEU A 162 2.36 -8.55 6.24
CA LEU A 162 1.99 -9.89 5.79
C LEU A 162 0.52 -9.96 5.38
N ARG A 163 -0.40 -9.43 6.20
CA ARG A 163 -1.83 -9.39 5.87
C ARG A 163 -2.11 -8.60 4.59
N ASP A 164 -1.48 -7.43 4.45
CA ASP A 164 -1.60 -6.59 3.25
C ASP A 164 -1.05 -7.32 2.01
N LEU A 165 0.11 -7.97 2.12
CA LEU A 165 0.71 -8.76 1.03
C LEU A 165 -0.18 -9.94 0.63
N ILE A 166 -0.77 -10.65 1.59
CA ILE A 166 -1.76 -11.72 1.33
C ILE A 166 -2.99 -11.14 0.63
N ALA A 167 -3.49 -9.98 1.06
CA ALA A 167 -4.63 -9.33 0.42
C ALA A 167 -4.33 -8.96 -1.04
N TYR A 168 -3.13 -8.46 -1.31
CA TYR A 168 -2.69 -8.17 -2.66
C TYR A 168 -2.54 -9.44 -3.52
N TRP A 169 -1.87 -10.47 -3.00
CA TRP A 169 -1.71 -11.75 -3.68
C TRP A 169 -3.06 -12.35 -4.06
N LYS A 170 -4.02 -12.38 -3.12
CA LYS A 170 -5.38 -12.88 -3.38
C LYS A 170 -6.11 -12.11 -4.46
N ALA A 171 -5.89 -10.79 -4.53
CA ALA A 171 -6.50 -9.95 -5.56
C ALA A 171 -5.92 -10.24 -6.95
N VAL A 172 -4.60 -10.46 -7.05
CA VAL A 172 -3.96 -10.84 -8.32
C VAL A 172 -4.32 -12.28 -8.72
N ALA A 173 -4.38 -13.19 -7.76
CA ALA A 173 -4.69 -14.60 -7.96
C ALA A 173 -6.18 -14.89 -8.21
N GLU A 174 -7.04 -13.88 -8.15
CA GLU A 174 -8.49 -14.03 -8.31
C GLU A 174 -9.07 -15.07 -7.31
N TRP A 175 -8.50 -15.18 -6.10
CA TRP A 175 -8.75 -16.28 -5.13
C TRP A 175 -10.21 -16.39 -4.64
N GLN A 176 -10.99 -15.29 -4.68
CA GLN A 176 -12.36 -15.22 -4.17
C GLN A 176 -13.27 -14.37 -5.07
N MET A 177 -13.21 -14.57 -6.39
CA MET A 177 -14.16 -13.97 -7.35
C MET A 177 -15.62 -14.29 -6.98
N PRO A 178 -16.63 -13.45 -7.31
CA PRO A 178 -18.04 -13.67 -6.97
C PRO A 178 -18.55 -14.98 -7.59
N PRO A 179 -18.51 -16.13 -6.90
CA PRO A 179 -18.81 -17.40 -7.56
C PRO A 179 -20.34 -17.61 -7.62
N ASN A 180 -21.07 -16.92 -6.75
CA ASN A 180 -22.48 -17.17 -6.43
C ASN A 180 -23.40 -16.01 -6.84
N ASP A 181 -22.87 -14.94 -7.44
CA ASP A 181 -23.67 -13.82 -7.97
C ASP A 181 -23.37 -13.67 -9.48
N PRO A 182 -24.22 -14.22 -10.36
CA PRO A 182 -24.01 -14.16 -11.81
C PRO A 182 -23.92 -12.73 -12.36
N LYS A 183 -24.63 -11.75 -11.75
CA LYS A 183 -24.61 -10.36 -12.21
C LYS A 183 -23.29 -9.69 -11.83
N ALA A 184 -22.80 -9.93 -10.60
CA ALA A 184 -21.48 -9.45 -10.19
C ALA A 184 -20.34 -10.14 -10.95
N ALA A 185 -20.46 -11.44 -11.25
CA ALA A 185 -19.49 -12.16 -12.10
C ALA A 185 -19.43 -11.57 -13.51
N LYS A 186 -20.58 -11.28 -14.13
CA LYS A 186 -20.62 -10.56 -15.40
C LYS A 186 -19.99 -9.17 -15.30
N GLY A 187 -20.23 -8.45 -14.20
CA GLY A 187 -19.64 -7.14 -13.95
C GLY A 187 -18.12 -7.16 -13.82
N TYR A 188 -17.58 -8.21 -13.21
CA TYR A 188 -16.14 -8.45 -13.19
C TYR A 188 -15.58 -8.62 -14.60
N GLU A 189 -16.19 -9.47 -15.43
CA GLU A 189 -15.74 -9.68 -16.81
C GLU A 189 -15.81 -8.39 -17.63
N VAL A 190 -16.86 -7.59 -17.44
CA VAL A 190 -16.98 -6.25 -18.05
C VAL A 190 -15.85 -5.34 -17.60
N ALA A 191 -15.55 -5.29 -16.30
CA ALA A 191 -14.46 -4.47 -15.75
C ALA A 191 -13.10 -4.88 -16.31
N LYS A 192 -12.86 -6.20 -16.45
CA LYS A 192 -11.65 -6.77 -17.03
C LYS A 192 -11.52 -6.41 -18.51
N ALA A 193 -12.56 -6.66 -19.31
CA ALA A 193 -12.59 -6.40 -20.74
C ALA A 193 -12.50 -4.90 -21.07
N SER A 194 -13.06 -4.04 -20.22
CA SER A 194 -13.04 -2.58 -20.39
C SER A 194 -11.77 -1.90 -19.86
N GLY A 195 -10.81 -2.68 -19.35
CA GLY A 195 -9.52 -2.20 -18.85
C GLY A 195 -9.60 -1.44 -17.53
N CYS A 196 -10.70 -1.55 -16.77
CA CYS A 196 -10.89 -0.79 -15.53
C CYS A 196 -9.79 -1.08 -14.49
N PHE A 197 -9.38 -2.36 -14.39
CA PHE A 197 -8.34 -2.80 -13.45
C PHE A 197 -6.94 -2.29 -13.77
N SER A 198 -6.69 -1.82 -15.00
CA SER A 198 -5.41 -1.19 -15.34
C SER A 198 -5.17 0.11 -14.58
N CYS A 199 -6.24 0.82 -14.22
CA CYS A 199 -6.17 2.04 -13.41
C CYS A 199 -6.56 1.79 -11.95
N HIS A 200 -7.61 1.01 -11.69
CA HIS A 200 -8.10 0.74 -10.33
C HIS A 200 -7.37 -0.42 -9.63
N GLY A 201 -6.34 -1.00 -10.25
CA GLY A 201 -5.58 -2.14 -9.71
C GLY A 201 -6.35 -3.46 -9.72
N PRO A 202 -5.74 -4.53 -9.18
CA PRO A 202 -6.34 -5.87 -9.19
C PRO A 202 -7.72 -5.87 -8.52
N LEU A 203 -8.71 -6.41 -9.24
CA LEU A 203 -10.13 -6.46 -8.81
C LEU A 203 -10.75 -5.08 -8.48
N GLY A 204 -10.14 -3.98 -8.93
CA GLY A 204 -10.58 -2.63 -8.62
C GLY A 204 -10.25 -2.19 -7.20
N ARG A 205 -9.36 -2.92 -6.53
CA ARG A 205 -9.00 -2.73 -5.12
C ARG A 205 -7.68 -2.01 -4.93
N GLY A 206 -7.01 -1.60 -6.00
CA GLY A 206 -5.76 -0.84 -5.93
C GLY A 206 -6.02 0.64 -5.65
N SER A 207 -4.98 1.33 -5.21
CA SER A 207 -5.00 2.78 -4.98
C SER A 207 -3.73 3.43 -5.52
N PRO A 208 -3.40 3.20 -6.82
CA PRO A 208 -2.13 3.64 -7.34
C PRO A 208 -2.02 5.17 -7.29
N PRO A 209 -0.81 5.71 -7.01
CA PRO A 209 -0.60 7.15 -6.95
C PRO A 209 -1.05 7.86 -8.24
N ASN A 210 -1.74 8.99 -8.07
CA ASN A 210 -2.17 9.89 -9.12
C ASN A 210 -1.93 11.33 -8.64
N PRO A 211 -0.67 11.80 -8.69
CA PRO A 211 -0.27 13.07 -8.10
C PRO A 211 -1.13 14.23 -8.60
N GLY A 212 -1.61 15.10 -7.71
CA GLY A 212 -2.46 16.24 -8.10
C GLY A 212 -3.95 15.92 -8.27
N SER A 213 -4.35 14.64 -8.21
CA SER A 213 -5.77 14.27 -8.05
C SER A 213 -6.30 14.68 -6.67
N PHE A 214 -7.63 14.64 -6.49
CA PHE A 214 -8.29 15.09 -5.26
C PHE A 214 -7.74 14.38 -4.01
N LYS A 215 -7.58 13.06 -4.10
CA LYS A 215 -7.04 12.22 -3.03
C LYS A 215 -5.55 11.90 -3.20
N GLY A 216 -4.97 12.18 -4.36
CA GLY A 216 -3.58 11.86 -4.69
C GLY A 216 -3.36 10.43 -5.20
N TYR A 217 -4.42 9.64 -5.38
CA TYR A 217 -4.44 8.30 -5.95
C TYR A 217 -5.67 8.10 -6.84
N ILE A 218 -5.70 6.98 -7.56
CA ILE A 218 -6.90 6.46 -8.23
C ILE A 218 -7.70 5.66 -7.19
N PRO A 219 -8.95 6.02 -6.88
CA PRO A 219 -9.71 5.39 -5.80
C PRO A 219 -9.99 3.91 -6.03
N ALA A 220 -9.80 3.09 -5.00
CA ALA A 220 -10.29 1.71 -4.99
C ALA A 220 -11.81 1.69 -4.78
N TRP A 221 -12.46 0.67 -5.33
CA TRP A 221 -13.91 0.47 -5.20
C TRP A 221 -14.32 -0.01 -3.80
N ASP A 222 -13.39 -0.55 -3.03
CA ASP A 222 -13.59 -1.05 -1.67
C ASP A 222 -12.89 -0.20 -0.60
N SER A 223 -12.41 0.99 -0.97
CA SER A 223 -11.78 1.94 -0.05
C SER A 223 -12.76 2.50 0.97
N ALA A 224 -12.25 2.87 2.15
CA ALA A 224 -13.04 3.48 3.22
C ALA A 224 -13.60 4.87 2.82
N ASP A 225 -12.98 5.55 1.86
CA ASP A 225 -13.39 6.87 1.40
C ASP A 225 -14.23 6.85 0.11
N PHE A 226 -14.70 5.67 -0.32
CA PHE A 226 -15.59 5.52 -1.48
C PHE A 226 -16.80 6.46 -1.42
N GLU A 227 -17.45 6.54 -0.26
CA GLU A 227 -18.66 7.36 -0.03
C GLU A 227 -18.39 8.87 -0.11
N GLU A 228 -17.14 9.31 0.03
CA GLU A 228 -16.80 10.72 -0.18
C GLU A 228 -16.89 11.10 -1.67
N LEU A 229 -16.62 10.13 -2.55
CA LEU A 229 -16.54 10.28 -4.00
C LEU A 229 -17.85 9.87 -4.70
N VAL A 230 -18.54 8.88 -4.15
CA VAL A 230 -19.75 8.27 -4.72
C VAL A 230 -20.78 8.11 -3.61
N ARG A 231 -21.80 8.97 -3.58
CA ARG A 231 -22.85 8.95 -2.55
C ARG A 231 -23.96 7.92 -2.81
N ASP A 232 -24.20 7.65 -4.08
CA ASP A 232 -25.29 6.77 -4.52
C ASP A 232 -24.98 6.16 -5.88
N GLU A 233 -25.88 5.28 -6.31
CA GLU A 233 -25.75 4.55 -7.56
C GLU A 233 -25.84 5.46 -8.80
N ALA A 234 -26.55 6.58 -8.72
CA ALA A 234 -26.64 7.54 -9.80
C ALA A 234 -25.33 8.32 -9.96
N GLU A 235 -24.69 8.72 -8.85
CA GLU A 235 -23.36 9.33 -8.86
C GLU A 235 -22.30 8.34 -9.40
N LEU A 236 -22.41 7.05 -9.06
CA LEU A 236 -21.55 6.01 -9.63
C LEU A 236 -21.72 5.91 -11.16
N GLU A 237 -22.96 5.92 -11.64
CA GLU A 237 -23.27 5.90 -13.07
C GLU A 237 -22.69 7.13 -13.80
N GLN A 238 -22.75 8.32 -13.19
CA GLN A 238 -22.12 9.51 -13.75
C GLN A 238 -20.58 9.38 -13.84
N TRP A 239 -19.93 8.85 -12.81
CA TRP A 239 -18.48 8.59 -12.87
C TRP A 239 -18.12 7.63 -14.01
N ILE A 240 -18.87 6.53 -14.16
CA ILE A 240 -18.61 5.53 -15.21
C ILE A 240 -18.87 6.13 -16.60
N LEU A 241 -20.04 6.74 -16.81
CA LEU A 241 -20.45 7.18 -18.13
C LEU A 241 -19.75 8.46 -18.58
N ASP A 242 -19.51 9.40 -17.67
CA ASP A 242 -19.03 10.74 -18.00
C ASP A 242 -17.61 11.04 -17.48
N GLY A 243 -17.00 10.12 -16.74
CA GLY A 243 -15.67 10.30 -16.14
C GLY A 243 -15.63 11.28 -14.97
N VAL A 244 -16.76 11.90 -14.62
CA VAL A 244 -16.91 12.85 -13.52
C VAL A 244 -18.38 13.01 -13.12
N SER A 245 -18.67 13.05 -11.81
CA SER A 245 -20.02 13.36 -11.35
C SER A 245 -20.38 14.85 -11.50
N GLU A 246 -21.68 15.14 -11.60
CA GLU A 246 -22.18 16.51 -11.67
C GLU A 246 -21.81 17.31 -10.42
N ARG A 247 -21.84 16.68 -9.24
CA ARG A 247 -21.40 17.29 -7.97
C ARG A 247 -19.95 17.77 -8.06
N PHE A 248 -19.05 16.94 -8.59
CA PHE A 248 -17.64 17.30 -8.75
C PHE A 248 -17.42 18.26 -9.93
N ARG A 249 -18.26 18.20 -10.96
CA ARG A 249 -18.25 19.15 -12.09
C ARG A 249 -18.56 20.58 -11.64
N ASN A 250 -19.56 20.72 -10.76
CA ASN A 250 -20.08 22.00 -10.30
C ASN A 250 -19.35 22.55 -9.06
N ASN A 251 -18.36 21.83 -8.52
CA ASN A 251 -17.58 22.26 -7.37
C ASN A 251 -16.22 22.85 -7.81
N PRO A 252 -15.96 24.16 -7.63
CA PRO A 252 -14.71 24.78 -8.06
C PRO A 252 -13.45 24.20 -7.41
N ALA A 253 -13.53 23.80 -6.14
CA ALA A 253 -12.44 23.16 -5.43
C ALA A 253 -12.16 21.75 -5.99
N ALA A 254 -13.20 20.97 -6.29
CA ALA A 254 -13.04 19.68 -6.96
C ALA A 254 -12.41 19.83 -8.36
N GLN A 255 -12.88 20.82 -9.14
CA GLN A 255 -12.35 21.13 -10.47
C GLN A 255 -10.86 21.53 -10.44
N PHE A 256 -10.42 22.19 -9.37
CA PHE A 256 -9.00 22.51 -9.19
C PHE A 256 -8.12 21.26 -9.23
N PHE A 257 -8.53 20.17 -8.56
CA PHE A 257 -7.78 18.92 -8.52
C PHE A 257 -8.01 18.07 -9.77
N LEU A 258 -9.25 17.97 -10.26
CA LEU A 258 -9.57 17.19 -11.46
C LEU A 258 -8.83 17.68 -12.71
N ARG A 259 -8.58 18.99 -12.82
CA ARG A 259 -7.77 19.55 -13.91
C ARG A 259 -6.28 19.23 -13.80
N ARG A 260 -5.78 19.02 -12.58
CA ARG A 260 -4.35 18.77 -12.28
C ARG A 260 -3.98 17.30 -12.31
N ALA A 261 -4.95 16.39 -12.12
CA ALA A 261 -4.72 14.96 -12.20
C ALA A 261 -4.13 14.56 -13.58
N PRO A 262 -2.95 13.93 -13.62
CA PRO A 262 -2.35 13.40 -14.84
C PRO A 262 -3.22 12.32 -15.46
N ILE A 263 -3.77 11.43 -14.63
CA ILE A 263 -4.70 10.38 -15.05
C ILE A 263 -6.12 10.81 -14.68
N LYS A 264 -6.99 10.84 -15.69
CA LYS A 264 -8.41 11.17 -15.56
C LYS A 264 -9.24 9.93 -15.88
N MET A 265 -10.36 9.78 -15.18
CA MET A 265 -11.30 8.70 -15.48
C MET A 265 -11.92 8.95 -16.87
N PRO A 266 -11.80 8.01 -17.83
CA PRO A 266 -12.42 8.15 -19.13
C PRO A 266 -13.94 7.97 -19.05
N ALA A 267 -14.64 8.56 -20.00
CA ALA A 267 -16.09 8.44 -20.15
C ALA A 267 -16.45 7.17 -20.93
N TYR A 268 -17.24 6.27 -20.35
CA TYR A 268 -17.64 5.01 -20.97
C TYR A 268 -19.03 5.03 -21.62
N ARG A 269 -19.71 6.19 -21.70
CA ARG A 269 -21.09 6.31 -22.22
C ARG A 269 -21.33 5.63 -23.57
N ASN A 270 -20.34 5.65 -24.46
CA ASN A 270 -20.44 5.08 -25.81
C ASN A 270 -19.72 3.72 -25.94
N TYR A 271 -19.21 3.17 -24.84
CA TYR A 271 -18.43 1.94 -24.80
C TYR A 271 -19.10 0.82 -24.01
N LEU A 272 -20.06 1.16 -23.14
CA LEU A 272 -20.80 0.20 -22.34
C LEU A 272 -22.28 0.22 -22.71
N SER A 273 -22.85 -0.96 -22.91
CA SER A 273 -24.30 -1.13 -22.96
C SER A 273 -24.93 -0.90 -21.57
N ARG A 274 -26.25 -0.70 -21.54
CA ARG A 274 -27.02 -0.59 -20.29
C ARG A 274 -26.82 -1.83 -19.41
N GLU A 275 -26.82 -3.02 -20.01
CA GLU A 275 -26.65 -4.29 -19.29
C GLU A 275 -25.25 -4.43 -18.68
N GLU A 276 -24.21 -4.03 -19.41
CA GLU A 276 -22.83 -4.05 -18.91
C GLU A 276 -22.62 -3.06 -17.76
N LEU A 277 -23.18 -1.85 -17.87
CA LEU A 277 -23.18 -0.88 -16.79
C LEU A 277 -23.86 -1.44 -15.53
N GLU A 278 -25.03 -2.05 -15.69
CA GLU A 278 -25.77 -2.67 -14.58
C GLU A 278 -24.98 -3.81 -13.93
N ALA A 279 -24.28 -4.62 -14.73
CA ALA A 279 -23.41 -5.68 -14.24
C ALA A 279 -22.21 -5.10 -13.46
N LEU A 280 -21.56 -4.06 -14.00
CA LEU A 280 -20.43 -3.39 -13.36
C LEU A 280 -20.82 -2.80 -11.99
N LYS A 281 -21.98 -2.13 -11.91
CA LYS A 281 -22.52 -1.63 -10.63
C LYS A 281 -22.77 -2.76 -9.62
N ALA A 282 -23.29 -3.90 -10.09
CA ALA A 282 -23.48 -5.08 -9.23
C ALA A 282 -22.15 -5.63 -8.69
N TYR A 283 -21.10 -5.68 -9.52
CA TYR A 283 -19.76 -6.09 -9.10
C TYR A 283 -19.18 -5.16 -8.03
N ILE A 284 -19.24 -3.85 -8.25
CA ILE A 284 -18.75 -2.85 -7.29
C ILE A 284 -19.50 -2.98 -5.95
N ARG A 285 -20.83 -3.14 -5.98
CA ARG A 285 -21.63 -3.36 -4.77
C ARG A 285 -21.25 -4.67 -4.05
N TRP A 286 -21.11 -5.77 -4.79
CA TRP A 286 -20.69 -7.06 -4.23
C TRP A 286 -19.34 -6.94 -3.52
N LEU A 287 -18.39 -6.25 -4.14
CA LEU A 287 -17.05 -6.05 -3.60
C LEU A 287 -17.11 -5.28 -2.26
N ARG A 288 -17.90 -4.22 -2.21
CA ARG A 288 -18.07 -3.36 -1.02
C ARG A 288 -18.76 -4.06 0.16
N GLN A 289 -19.68 -4.98 -0.11
CA GLN A 289 -20.35 -5.73 0.96
C GLN A 289 -19.38 -6.65 1.71
N ARG A 290 -18.35 -7.18 1.04
CA ARG A 290 -17.35 -8.08 1.65
C ARG A 290 -16.32 -7.37 2.49
N THR A 291 -15.97 -6.14 2.16
CA THR A 291 -15.04 -5.35 2.99
C THR A 291 -15.72 -4.81 4.24
N GLY A 292 -17.01 -4.47 4.19
CA GLY A 292 -17.80 -4.11 5.36
C GLY A 292 -18.08 -5.28 6.32
N SER A 293 -18.09 -6.53 5.85
CA SER A 293 -18.29 -7.72 6.70
C SER A 293 -16.99 -8.31 7.27
N SER A 294 -15.82 -7.87 6.79
CA SER A 294 -14.52 -8.39 7.25
C SER A 294 -14.00 -7.73 8.53
N SER A 295 -14.75 -6.78 9.12
CA SER A 295 -14.45 -6.18 10.42
C SER A 295 -15.12 -6.87 11.61
N ASP A 296 -15.93 -7.91 11.39
CA ASP A 296 -16.54 -8.68 12.47
C ASP A 296 -15.84 -10.03 12.61
N GLY A 297 -15.10 -10.18 13.71
CA GLY A 297 -14.31 -11.35 14.01
C GLY A 297 -15.19 -12.60 14.07
N SER A 298 -14.90 -13.58 13.22
CA SER A 298 -15.21 -14.98 13.54
C SER A 298 -13.90 -15.72 13.82
N GLU A 299 -13.32 -15.33 14.95
CA GLU A 299 -12.67 -16.27 15.86
C GLU A 299 -13.72 -17.34 16.22
N LYS A 300 -13.90 -18.32 15.34
CA LYS A 300 -14.67 -19.51 15.67
C LYS A 300 -13.80 -20.28 16.65
N LYS A 301 -14.02 -20.02 17.94
CA LYS A 301 -13.58 -20.84 19.07
C LYS A 301 -13.65 -22.32 18.67
N LEU A 302 -12.48 -22.92 18.44
CA LEU A 302 -12.28 -24.34 18.64
C LEU A 302 -12.36 -24.57 20.16
N SER A 303 -13.59 -24.66 20.68
CA SER A 303 -13.82 -25.26 21.99
C SER A 303 -13.63 -26.77 21.86
N GLY A 304 -12.65 -27.29 22.58
CA GLY A 304 -12.52 -28.72 22.83
C GLY A 304 -13.68 -29.30 23.65
N GLY A 305 -13.71 -30.64 23.71
CA GLY A 305 -14.69 -31.46 24.43
C GLY A 305 -15.10 -32.64 23.55
N ASP A 306 -14.31 -33.70 23.41
CA ASP A 306 -14.09 -34.82 24.35
C ASP A 306 -15.21 -35.89 24.30
N GLY A 307 -14.79 -37.15 24.15
CA GLY A 307 -15.53 -38.35 24.55
C GLY A 307 -16.69 -38.88 23.71
N ARG A 308 -16.39 -39.75 22.73
CA ARG A 308 -16.76 -41.19 22.72
C ARG A 308 -16.31 -41.87 21.42
#